data_AF-A0A183SSU1-F1
#
_entry.id   AF-A0A183SSU1-F1
#
_cell.length_a   1.000
_cell.length_b   1.000
_cell.length_c   1.000
_cell.angle_alpha   90.00
_cell.angle_beta   90.00
_cell.angle_gamma   90.00
#
_symmetry.space_group_name_H-M   'P 1'
#
loop_
_entity.id
_entity.type
_entity.pdbx_description
1 polymer ?
#
loop_
_entity_poly.entity_id
_entity_poly.type
_entity_poly.pdbx_seq_one_letter_code
_entity_poly.pdbx_strand_id
1 'polypeptide(L)'
;MTASAQQKQIVELSSRCSSQEASLTEMAQKVESAKLEAERLRERLQALSMAEWKSDSDAGVCTQCAVPFGLSRRKHHCRNCGLIFCYECSAYRMTLPSSSKPLRVCEACHNQLLERYSTATN
;
A
#
# COMPACT_ATOMS: atom_id res chain seq x y z
N MET A 1 -2.87 63.55 -9.30
CA MET A 1 -3.45 62.43 -8.51
C MET A 1 -2.99 62.63 -7.08
N THR A 2 -3.89 62.63 -6.09
CA THR A 2 -3.57 63.02 -4.71
C THR A 2 -3.08 61.82 -3.88
N ALA A 3 -2.12 62.04 -2.98
CA ALA A 3 -1.53 61.01 -2.12
C ALA A 3 -2.57 60.19 -1.32
N SER A 4 -3.73 60.78 -1.02
CA SER A 4 -4.86 60.11 -0.36
C SER A 4 -5.48 58.99 -1.20
N ALA A 5 -5.54 59.13 -2.52
CA ALA A 5 -6.10 58.10 -3.40
C ALA A 5 -5.19 56.88 -3.52
N GLN A 6 -3.86 57.11 -3.61
CA GLN A 6 -2.87 56.03 -3.60
C GLN A 6 -2.89 55.24 -2.29
N GLN A 7 -2.97 55.91 -1.14
CA GLN A 7 -3.01 55.23 0.15
C GLN A 7 -4.24 54.32 0.30
N LYS A 8 -5.41 54.75 -0.18
CA LYS A 8 -6.63 53.93 -0.17
C LYS A 8 -6.47 52.68 -1.03
N GLN A 9 -5.92 52.85 -2.24
CA GLN A 9 -5.69 51.74 -3.16
C GLN A 9 -4.69 50.72 -2.60
N ILE A 10 -3.64 51.17 -1.92
CA ILE A 10 -2.68 50.29 -1.24
C ILE A 10 -3.38 49.44 -0.17
N VAL A 11 -4.18 50.06 0.69
CA VAL A 11 -4.89 49.36 1.77
C VAL A 11 -5.87 48.32 1.21
N GLU A 12 -6.62 48.67 0.17
CA GLU A 12 -7.55 47.76 -0.48
C GLU A 12 -6.83 46.55 -1.11
N LEU A 13 -5.73 46.80 -1.84
CA LEU A 13 -4.93 45.74 -2.45
C LEU A 13 -4.28 44.84 -1.39
N SER A 14 -3.74 45.41 -0.31
CA SER A 14 -3.18 44.63 0.80
C SER A 14 -4.23 43.74 1.48
N SER A 15 -5.44 44.25 1.69
CA SER A 15 -6.55 43.46 2.26
C SER A 15 -6.97 42.31 1.33
N ARG A 16 -7.02 42.56 0.01
CA ARG A 16 -7.31 41.53 -0.99
C ARG A 16 -6.22 40.47 -1.05
N CYS A 17 -4.94 40.86 -1.07
CA CYS A 17 -3.83 39.91 -1.03
C CYS A 17 -3.88 39.03 0.22
N SER A 18 -4.08 39.62 1.40
CA SER A 18 -4.19 38.88 2.67
C SER A 18 -5.34 37.86 2.64
N SER A 19 -6.50 38.24 2.08
CA SER A 19 -7.65 37.34 1.95
C SER A 19 -7.36 36.20 0.99
N GLN A 20 -6.70 36.48 -0.15
CA GLN A 20 -6.31 35.46 -1.11
C GLN A 20 -5.25 34.51 -0.55
N GLU A 21 -4.26 35.02 0.18
CA GLU A 21 -3.24 34.20 0.85
C GLU A 21 -3.87 33.26 1.88
N ALA A 22 -4.84 33.74 2.65
CA ALA A 22 -5.58 32.89 3.60
C ALA A 22 -6.35 31.77 2.87
N SER A 23 -7.07 32.10 1.80
CA SER A 23 -7.77 31.09 0.99
C SER A 23 -6.82 30.07 0.34
N LEU A 24 -5.68 30.53 -0.18
CA LEU A 24 -4.66 29.66 -0.76
C LEU A 24 -4.07 28.71 0.29
N THR A 25 -3.86 29.20 1.51
CA THR A 25 -3.37 28.38 2.63
C THR A 25 -4.38 27.28 2.99
N GLU A 26 -5.67 27.62 3.08
CA GLU A 26 -6.73 26.63 3.34
C GLU A 26 -6.83 25.59 2.22
N MET A 27 -6.76 26.03 0.96
CA MET A 27 -6.77 25.12 -0.18
C MET A 27 -5.54 24.20 -0.18
N ALA A 28 -4.34 24.71 0.12
CA ALA A 28 -3.13 23.90 0.21
C ALA A 28 -3.26 22.80 1.28
N GLN A 29 -3.83 23.13 2.45
CA GLN A 29 -4.11 22.15 3.51
C GLN A 29 -5.09 21.06 3.05
N LYS A 30 -6.15 21.44 2.31
CA LYS A 30 -7.12 20.47 1.77
C LYS A 30 -6.49 19.55 0.73
N VAL A 31 -5.65 20.09 -0.16
CA VAL A 31 -4.93 19.29 -1.16
C VAL A 31 -4.00 18.30 -0.48
N GLU A 32 -3.26 18.71 0.55
CA GLU A 32 -2.37 17.82 1.30
C GLU A 32 -3.15 16.69 1.99
N SER A 33 -4.25 17.03 2.65
CA SER A 33 -5.14 16.03 3.28
C SER A 33 -5.69 15.03 2.26
N ALA A 34 -6.18 15.51 1.12
CA ALA A 34 -6.69 14.66 0.05
C ALA A 34 -5.60 13.75 -0.54
N LYS A 35 -4.35 14.23 -0.64
CA LYS A 35 -3.21 13.45 -1.13
C LYS A 35 -2.87 12.31 -0.17
N LEU A 36 -2.83 12.58 1.13
CA LEU A 36 -2.58 11.56 2.16
C LEU A 36 -3.67 10.48 2.15
N GLU A 37 -4.93 10.87 1.99
CA GLU A 37 -6.03 9.90 1.90
C GLU A 37 -5.93 9.04 0.62
N ALA A 38 -5.57 9.65 -0.51
CA ALA A 38 -5.35 8.91 -1.75
C ALA A 38 -4.18 7.90 -1.63
N GLU A 39 -3.11 8.25 -0.92
CA GLU A 39 -1.99 7.32 -0.64
C GLU A 39 -2.45 6.14 0.23
N ARG A 40 -3.20 6.39 1.31
CA ARG A 40 -3.76 5.33 2.15
C ARG A 40 -4.68 4.38 1.38
N LEU A 41 -5.55 4.93 0.53
CA LEU A 41 -6.43 4.12 -0.32
C LEU A 41 -5.63 3.27 -1.31
N ARG A 42 -4.54 3.79 -1.88
CA ARG A 42 -3.64 3.00 -2.75
C ARG A 42 -2.96 1.86 -2.02
N GLU A 43 -2.43 2.11 -0.82
CA GLU A 43 -1.81 1.06 0.01
C GLU A 43 -2.82 -0.06 0.33
N ARG A 44 -4.05 0.32 0.69
CA ARG A 44 -5.12 -0.64 0.98
C ARG A 44 -5.54 -1.42 -0.27
N LEU A 45 -5.62 -0.76 -1.42
CA LEU A 45 -5.90 -1.42 -2.69
C LEU A 45 -4.80 -2.42 -3.06
N GLN A 46 -3.53 -2.05 -2.89
CA GLN A 46 -2.40 -2.94 -3.14
C GLN A 46 -2.40 -4.16 -2.20
N ALA A 47 -2.75 -3.97 -0.92
CA ALA A 47 -2.90 -5.08 0.01
C ALA A 47 -4.01 -6.06 -0.43
N LEU A 48 -5.10 -5.54 -1.01
CA LEU A 48 -6.18 -6.37 -1.56
C LEU A 48 -5.80 -7.04 -2.88
N SER A 49 -5.06 -6.38 -3.77
CA SER A 49 -4.65 -6.97 -5.06
C SER A 49 -3.59 -8.06 -4.89
N MET A 50 -2.68 -7.91 -3.93
CA MET A 50 -1.74 -8.98 -3.55
C MET A 50 -2.43 -10.19 -2.91
N ALA A 51 -3.72 -10.08 -2.55
CA ALA A 51 -4.53 -11.20 -2.09
C ALA A 51 -5.28 -11.91 -3.23
N GLU A 52 -5.05 -11.52 -4.50
CA GLU A 52 -5.64 -12.21 -5.65
C GLU A 52 -5.08 -13.64 -5.71
N TRP A 53 -5.90 -14.58 -5.26
CA TRP A 53 -5.60 -16.00 -5.23
C TRP A 53 -5.45 -16.49 -6.66
N LYS A 54 -4.21 -16.66 -7.12
CA LYS A 54 -3.94 -16.99 -8.51
C LYS A 54 -4.59 -18.33 -8.84
N SER A 55 -5.31 -18.38 -9.96
CA SER A 55 -5.94 -19.61 -10.43
C SER A 55 -4.86 -20.65 -10.74
N ASP A 56 -5.14 -21.92 -10.43
CA ASP A 56 -4.19 -23.00 -10.72
C ASP A 56 -3.95 -23.15 -12.23
N SER A 57 -4.91 -22.82 -13.08
CA SER A 57 -4.79 -22.88 -14.54
C SER A 57 -3.71 -21.94 -15.09
N ASP A 58 -3.47 -20.81 -14.43
CA ASP A 58 -2.56 -19.76 -14.95
C ASP A 58 -1.11 -19.92 -14.49
N ALA A 59 -0.79 -20.94 -13.69
CA ALA A 59 0.55 -21.18 -13.17
C ALA A 59 1.19 -22.44 -13.77
N GLY A 60 2.01 -22.27 -14.81
CA GLY A 60 2.83 -23.35 -15.38
C GLY A 60 4.10 -23.66 -14.57
N VAL A 61 4.59 -22.71 -13.78
CA VAL A 61 5.86 -22.77 -13.05
C VAL A 61 5.71 -22.27 -11.62
N CYS A 62 6.60 -22.69 -10.73
CA CYS A 62 6.71 -22.14 -9.38
C CYS A 62 7.04 -20.65 -9.41
N THR A 63 6.32 -19.83 -8.64
CA THR A 63 6.53 -18.38 -8.60
C THR A 63 7.94 -17.98 -8.12
N GLN A 64 8.56 -18.77 -7.23
CA GLN A 64 9.88 -18.46 -6.68
C GLN A 64 11.02 -19.02 -7.54
N CYS A 65 11.03 -20.34 -7.79
CA CYS A 65 12.16 -21.00 -8.46
C CYS A 65 11.99 -21.15 -9.98
N ALA A 66 10.85 -20.71 -10.54
CA ALA A 66 10.51 -20.82 -11.96
C ALA A 66 10.54 -22.24 -12.56
N VAL A 67 10.66 -23.28 -11.71
CA VAL A 67 10.64 -24.67 -12.17
C VAL A 67 9.20 -25.08 -12.55
N PRO A 68 8.98 -25.71 -13.72
CA PRO A 68 7.66 -26.17 -14.14
C PRO A 68 7.01 -27.15 -13.18
N PHE A 69 5.69 -27.03 -13.03
CA PHE A 69 4.89 -28.03 -12.33
C PHE A 69 4.70 -29.27 -13.18
N GLY A 70 4.41 -30.40 -12.53
CA GLY A 70 4.17 -31.68 -13.18
C GLY A 70 3.46 -32.65 -12.25
N LEU A 71 3.39 -33.93 -12.62
CA LEU A 71 2.67 -34.94 -11.85
C LEU A 71 3.22 -35.11 -10.41
N SER A 72 4.54 -35.02 -10.24
CA SER A 72 5.21 -35.13 -8.94
C SER A 72 5.38 -33.78 -8.22
N ARG A 73 5.51 -32.68 -8.96
CA ARG A 73 5.65 -31.33 -8.40
C ARG A 73 4.29 -30.63 -8.39
N ARG A 74 3.58 -30.75 -7.27
CA ARG A 74 2.23 -30.18 -7.09
C ARG A 74 2.27 -28.67 -6.76
N LYS A 75 1.15 -28.01 -7.07
CA LYS A 75 0.91 -26.58 -6.82
C LYS A 75 0.46 -26.34 -5.37
N HIS A 76 0.98 -25.28 -4.76
CA HIS A 76 0.60 -24.86 -3.43
C HIS A 76 0.48 -23.34 -3.34
N HIS A 77 -0.66 -22.85 -2.87
CA HIS A 77 -0.83 -21.43 -2.63
C HIS A 77 -0.19 -20.96 -1.33
N CYS A 78 0.42 -19.79 -1.36
CA CYS A 78 0.72 -19.03 -0.15
C CYS A 78 -0.57 -18.40 0.39
N ARG A 79 -0.93 -18.65 1.65
CA ARG A 79 -2.16 -18.09 2.25
C ARG A 79 -2.04 -16.61 2.60
N ASN A 80 -0.86 -16.02 2.47
CA ASN A 80 -0.62 -14.59 2.67
C ASN A 80 -0.68 -13.79 1.35
N CYS A 81 0.02 -14.24 0.29
CA CYS A 81 0.10 -13.50 -0.98
C CYS A 81 -0.68 -14.14 -2.15
N GLY A 82 -1.39 -15.25 -1.95
CA GLY A 82 -2.23 -15.87 -2.98
C GLY A 82 -1.49 -16.50 -4.17
N LEU A 83 -0.17 -16.33 -4.31
CA LEU A 83 0.63 -16.89 -5.42
C LEU A 83 0.90 -18.39 -5.25
N ILE A 84 1.28 -19.05 -6.34
CA ILE A 84 1.45 -20.51 -6.44
C ILE A 84 2.94 -20.92 -6.43
N PHE A 85 3.28 -21.88 -5.57
CA PHE A 85 4.64 -22.36 -5.31
C PHE A 85 4.71 -23.89 -5.31
N CYS A 86 5.92 -24.44 -5.41
CA CYS A 86 6.18 -25.85 -5.10
C CYS A 86 6.31 -26.08 -3.59
N TYR A 87 6.46 -27.34 -3.18
CA TYR A 87 6.58 -27.71 -1.77
C TYR A 87 7.76 -27.01 -1.10
N GLU A 88 8.93 -27.03 -1.74
CA GLU A 88 10.17 -26.48 -1.19
C GLU A 88 10.07 -24.97 -0.97
N CYS A 89 9.56 -24.23 -1.96
CA CYS A 89 9.43 -22.76 -1.87
C CYS A 89 8.28 -22.29 -0.97
N SER A 90 7.47 -23.21 -0.44
CA SER A 90 6.35 -22.91 0.46
C SER A 90 6.28 -23.83 1.66
N ALA A 91 7.44 -24.30 2.15
CA ALA A 91 7.52 -25.25 3.26
C ALA A 91 7.11 -24.65 4.62
N TYR A 92 7.02 -23.32 4.72
CA TYR A 92 6.78 -22.59 5.95
C TYR A 92 5.30 -22.53 6.34
N ARG A 93 5.04 -22.38 7.65
CA ARG A 93 3.71 -22.15 8.20
C ARG A 93 3.72 -21.02 9.21
N MET A 94 2.74 -20.11 9.11
CA MET A 94 2.59 -18.96 9.99
C MET A 94 1.13 -18.80 10.40
N THR A 95 0.89 -18.33 11.63
CA THR A 95 -0.44 -17.87 12.05
C THR A 95 -0.72 -16.54 11.34
N LEU A 96 -1.84 -16.46 10.61
CA LEU A 96 -2.23 -15.27 9.87
C LEU A 96 -3.46 -14.63 10.53
N PRO A 97 -3.73 -13.33 10.37
CA PRO A 97 -4.94 -12.71 10.91
C PRO A 97 -6.25 -13.39 10.47
N SER A 98 -6.23 -14.08 9.33
CA SER A 98 -7.36 -14.84 8.79
C SER A 98 -7.62 -16.19 9.47
N SER A 99 -6.71 -16.71 10.30
CA SER A 99 -6.89 -18.00 10.97
C SER A 99 -6.03 -18.15 12.23
N SER A 100 -6.63 -18.70 13.30
CA SER A 100 -5.90 -19.08 14.52
C SER A 100 -4.98 -20.30 14.35
N LYS A 101 -5.06 -21.01 13.23
CA LYS A 101 -4.19 -22.16 12.92
C LYS A 101 -3.06 -21.73 11.98
N PRO A 102 -1.82 -22.27 12.13
CA PRO A 102 -0.74 -21.99 11.20
C PRO A 102 -1.05 -22.43 9.76
N LEU A 103 -1.02 -21.49 8.83
CA LEU A 103 -1.30 -21.68 7.41
C LEU A 103 -0.01 -21.66 6.59
N ARG A 104 -0.02 -22.38 5.45
CA ARG A 104 1.13 -22.44 4.53
C ARG A 104 1.44 -21.07 3.93
N VAL A 105 2.71 -20.66 3.98
CA VAL A 105 3.21 -19.43 3.35
C VAL A 105 4.46 -19.71 2.52
N CYS A 106 4.74 -18.88 1.52
CA CYS A 106 6.01 -18.92 0.82
C CYS A 106 7.14 -18.35 1.69
N GLU A 107 8.38 -18.64 1.32
CA GLU A 107 9.58 -18.14 2.01
C GLU A 107 9.59 -16.62 2.14
N ALA A 108 9.28 -15.89 1.07
CA ALA A 108 9.26 -14.42 1.10
C ALA A 108 8.25 -13.86 2.11
N CYS A 109 7.03 -14.43 2.15
CA CYS A 109 6.02 -14.01 3.13
C CYS A 109 6.40 -14.42 4.55
N HIS A 110 7.02 -15.58 4.73
CA HIS A 110 7.51 -16.01 6.03
C HIS A 110 8.52 -15.00 6.61
N ASN A 111 9.51 -14.59 5.82
CA ASN A 111 10.54 -13.64 6.27
C ASN A 111 9.94 -12.26 6.58
N GLN A 112 9.08 -11.74 5.71
CA GLN A 112 8.40 -10.45 5.94
C GLN A 112 7.52 -10.47 7.21
N LEU A 113 6.82 -11.57 7.47
CA LEU A 113 5.98 -11.70 8.65
C LEU A 113 6.82 -11.78 9.93
N LEU A 114 7.94 -12.51 9.92
CA LEU A 114 8.87 -12.57 11.05
C LEU A 114 9.40 -11.18 11.42
N GLU A 115 9.85 -10.40 10.43
CA GLU A 115 10.31 -9.02 10.66
C GLU A 115 9.24 -8.16 11.34
N ARG A 116 7.99 -8.25 10.87
CA ARG A 116 6.86 -7.51 11.47
C ARG A 116 6.62 -7.90 12.92
N TYR A 117 6.68 -9.20 13.24
CA TYR A 117 6.52 -9.67 14.62
C TYR A 117 7.68 -9.23 15.53
N SER A 118 8.92 -9.21 15.01
CA SER A 118 10.07 -8.69 15.75
C SER A 118 9.93 -7.21 16.06
N THR A 119 9.44 -6.40 15.12
CA THR A 119 9.23 -4.95 15.34
C THR A 119 8.04 -4.61 16.22
N ALA A 120 7.04 -5.49 16.32
CA ALA A 120 5.84 -5.27 17.14
C ALA A 120 6.04 -5.60 18.63
N THR A 121 7.24 -6.09 19.01
CA THR A 121 7.57 -6.50 20.39
C THR A 121 8.58 -5.53 21.06
N ASN A 122 8.87 -4.38 20.43
CA ASN A 122 9.67 -3.30 21.00
C ASN A 122 8.83 -2.05 21.22
#